data_AF-A0A8W8J6X0-F1
#
_entry.id   AF-A0A8W8J6X0-F1
#
_cell.length_a   1.000
_cell.length_b   1.000
_cell.length_c   1.000
_cell.angle_alpha   90.00
_cell.angle_beta   90.00
_cell.angle_gamma   90.00
#
_symmetry.space_group_name_H-M   'P 1'
#
loop_
_entity.id
_entity.type
_entity.pdbx_description
1 polymer ?
#
loop_
_entity_poly.entity_id
_entity_poly.type
_entity_poly.pdbx_seq_one_letter_code
_entity_poly.pdbx_strand_id
1 'polypeptide(L)'
;LRKEAWSVSELVQAIVIMAHFHALSSFVFGCGIKNEPDHHGGFTYRPHSPTENSNDSDYTSDSSSDSNSEPEVGIEILMERMKKLKESQEEEPTEEERRKRFEKVEFQSAELTKPGKKPSPKAEIIKYVQDEEFCYIDFTKRGCTEEAPTFRANEYSWDDHGFSIANRLYSEIGNLLDEKFSMAYNLTYYTMGEVIDVDTSAFRRAIWYYIHCLYGIMHDDYDYGQVNQLLERNLKQYIKTVTCYPERLTKKDYDNVMKEFKHSEKVHVNLMLLEARLQGELLYALRGVMQYMT
;
A
#
# COMPACT_ATOMS: atom_id res chain seq x y z
N LEU A 1 -12.43 38.28 -15.79
CA LEU A 1 -11.54 37.10 -15.69
C LEU A 1 -12.36 35.89 -16.09
N ARG A 2 -12.20 35.36 -17.32
CA ARG A 2 -12.72 34.02 -17.61
C ARG A 2 -12.00 33.09 -16.64
N LYS A 3 -12.74 32.37 -15.79
CA LYS A 3 -12.17 31.25 -15.05
C LYS A 3 -11.66 30.28 -16.12
N GLU A 4 -10.35 30.05 -16.17
CA GLU A 4 -9.80 28.92 -16.91
C GLU A 4 -10.41 27.67 -16.27
N ALA A 5 -11.34 27.04 -16.98
CA ALA A 5 -12.04 25.87 -16.51
C ALA A 5 -11.36 24.65 -17.12
N TRP A 6 -11.09 23.66 -16.28
CA TRP A 6 -10.57 22.36 -16.72
C TRP A 6 -11.59 21.67 -17.62
N SER A 7 -11.15 21.18 -18.77
CA SER A 7 -11.88 20.11 -19.45
C SER A 7 -11.82 18.83 -18.63
N VAL A 8 -12.79 17.93 -18.82
CA VAL A 8 -12.82 16.64 -18.10
C VAL A 8 -11.57 15.81 -18.42
N SER A 9 -11.08 15.88 -19.65
CA SER A 9 -9.83 15.22 -20.08
C SER A 9 -8.60 15.76 -19.35
N GLU A 10 -8.43 17.09 -19.30
CA GLU A 10 -7.32 17.70 -18.55
C GLU A 10 -7.41 17.38 -17.05
N LEU A 11 -8.63 17.34 -16.49
CA LEU A 11 -8.85 16.95 -15.10
C LEU A 11 -8.44 15.50 -14.84
N VAL A 12 -8.81 14.56 -15.70
CA VAL A 12 -8.41 13.14 -15.56
C VAL A 12 -6.90 12.99 -15.66
N GLN A 13 -6.24 13.70 -16.60
CA GLN A 13 -4.79 13.71 -16.67
C GLN A 13 -4.16 14.23 -15.37
N ALA A 14 -4.67 15.34 -14.82
CA ALA A 14 -4.21 15.87 -13.54
C ALA A 14 -4.43 14.89 -12.38
N ILE A 15 -5.58 14.21 -12.32
CA ILE A 15 -5.88 13.15 -11.33
C ILE A 15 -4.85 12.03 -11.41
N VAL A 16 -4.54 11.52 -12.61
CA VAL A 16 -3.54 10.47 -12.80
C VAL A 16 -2.17 10.92 -12.33
N ILE A 17 -1.76 12.15 -12.66
CA ILE A 17 -0.47 12.71 -12.22
C ILE A 17 -0.42 12.81 -10.69
N MET A 18 -1.45 13.39 -10.05
CA MET A 18 -1.50 13.54 -8.60
C MET A 18 -1.44 12.19 -7.89
N ALA A 19 -2.30 11.24 -8.27
CA ALA A 19 -2.34 9.92 -7.68
C ALA A 19 -1.01 9.16 -7.89
N HIS A 20 -0.39 9.31 -9.06
CA HIS A 20 0.92 8.71 -9.34
C HIS A 20 2.00 9.23 -8.39
N PHE A 21 2.09 10.54 -8.17
CA PHE A 21 3.09 11.12 -7.28
C PHE A 21 2.79 10.87 -5.79
N HIS A 22 1.51 10.78 -5.39
CA HIS A 22 1.15 10.31 -4.06
C HIS A 22 1.66 8.90 -3.82
N ALA A 23 1.38 7.99 -4.75
CA ALA A 23 1.80 6.61 -4.65
C ALA A 23 3.34 6.48 -4.74
N LEU A 24 3.99 7.24 -5.62
CA LEU A 24 5.45 7.26 -5.75
C LEU A 24 6.13 7.74 -4.46
N SER A 25 5.51 8.66 -3.72
CA SER A 25 6.02 9.07 -2.40
C SER A 25 6.09 7.88 -1.44
N SER A 26 5.08 6.99 -1.43
CA SER A 26 5.15 5.74 -0.66
C SER A 26 6.35 4.89 -1.02
N PHE A 27 6.64 4.74 -2.32
CA PHE A 27 7.80 3.97 -2.77
C PHE A 27 9.13 4.62 -2.36
N VAL A 28 9.25 5.94 -2.48
CA VAL A 28 10.43 6.71 -2.08
C VAL A 28 10.73 6.54 -0.60
N PHE A 29 9.73 6.73 0.27
CA PHE A 29 9.91 6.54 1.70
C PHE A 29 10.12 5.06 2.06
N GLY A 30 9.30 4.16 1.51
CA GLY A 30 9.35 2.71 1.74
C GLY A 30 10.70 2.07 1.40
N CYS A 31 11.31 2.49 0.30
CA CYS A 31 12.63 2.02 -0.13
C CYS A 31 13.79 2.87 0.45
N GLY A 32 13.50 3.92 1.21
CA GLY A 32 14.52 4.82 1.77
C GLY A 32 15.36 5.54 0.70
N ILE A 33 14.74 5.92 -0.43
CA ILE A 33 15.42 6.60 -1.53
C ILE A 33 15.92 7.96 -1.04
N LYS A 34 17.22 8.20 -1.21
CA LYS A 34 17.89 9.43 -0.80
C LYS A 34 17.93 10.44 -1.96
N ASN A 35 17.97 11.72 -1.61
CA ASN A 35 18.21 12.80 -2.57
C ASN A 35 19.53 12.58 -3.32
N GLU A 36 19.57 13.05 -4.57
CA GLU A 36 20.81 13.09 -5.34
C GLU A 36 21.89 13.90 -4.60
N PRO A 37 23.19 13.59 -4.78
CA PRO A 37 24.28 14.25 -4.07
C PRO A 37 24.26 15.78 -4.19
N ASP A 38 23.79 16.29 -5.33
CA ASP A 38 23.78 17.72 -5.66
C ASP A 38 22.54 18.46 -5.09
N HIS A 39 21.61 17.73 -4.47
CA HIS A 39 20.43 18.30 -3.81
C HIS A 39 20.65 18.54 -2.30
N HIS A 40 19.91 19.47 -1.69
CA HIS A 40 19.97 19.71 -0.25
C HIS A 40 19.61 18.43 0.53
N GLY A 41 20.57 17.90 1.30
CA GLY A 41 20.46 16.62 2.00
C GLY A 41 20.96 15.40 1.20
N GLY A 42 21.60 15.62 0.04
CA GLY A 42 22.30 14.61 -0.73
C GLY A 42 23.55 14.10 0.01
N PHE A 43 23.82 12.80 -0.11
CA PHE A 43 25.01 12.18 0.50
C PHE A 43 26.14 12.13 -0.55
N THR A 44 27.32 12.66 -0.19
CA THR A 44 28.51 12.70 -1.05
C THR A 44 29.22 11.36 -1.22
N TYR A 45 28.88 10.37 -0.40
CA TYR A 45 29.30 8.97 -0.57
C TYR A 45 28.08 8.17 -0.99
N ARG A 46 28.10 7.63 -2.22
CA ARG A 46 27.09 6.68 -2.71
C ARG A 46 27.16 5.44 -1.81
N PRO A 47 26.23 5.24 -0.86
CA PRO A 47 26.21 3.98 -0.11
C PRO A 47 25.95 2.88 -1.15
N HIS A 48 26.65 1.75 -1.05
CA HIS A 48 26.35 0.62 -1.93
C HIS A 48 24.87 0.26 -1.81
N SER A 49 24.21 -0.09 -2.92
CA SER A 49 22.89 -0.73 -2.85
C SER A 49 22.96 -1.82 -1.79
N PRO A 50 21.97 -1.98 -0.90
CA PRO A 50 22.00 -3.01 0.13
C PRO A 50 22.27 -4.37 -0.55
N THR A 51 23.49 -4.87 -0.43
CA THR A 51 23.85 -6.19 -0.94
C THR A 51 23.59 -7.18 0.18
N GLU A 52 23.12 -8.38 -0.18
CA GLU A 52 22.73 -9.45 0.75
C GLU A 52 23.83 -9.82 1.77
N ASN A 53 25.09 -9.42 1.53
CA ASN A 53 26.27 -9.72 2.36
C ASN A 53 26.88 -8.50 3.08
N SER A 54 26.13 -7.41 3.24
CA SER A 54 26.62 -6.20 3.93
C SER A 54 26.55 -6.39 5.45
N ASN A 55 27.55 -7.02 6.06
CA ASN A 55 27.81 -6.93 7.50
C ASN A 55 28.29 -5.50 7.81
N ASP A 56 27.38 -4.52 7.76
CA ASP A 56 27.66 -3.15 8.18
C ASP A 56 27.64 -3.13 9.72
N SER A 57 28.79 -3.51 10.28
CA SER A 57 29.07 -3.55 11.70
C SER A 57 29.39 -2.15 12.19
N ASP A 58 28.36 -1.29 12.25
CA ASP A 58 28.39 -0.08 13.08
C ASP A 58 27.37 -0.25 14.21
N TYR A 59 27.68 -1.19 15.10
CA TYR A 59 26.96 -1.41 16.35
C TYR A 59 27.41 -0.37 17.38
N THR A 60 26.85 0.83 17.35
CA THR A 60 26.62 1.54 18.61
C THR A 60 25.38 0.93 19.26
N SER A 61 25.62 -0.13 20.05
CA SER A 61 24.65 -0.71 20.97
C SER A 61 24.24 0.36 21.97
N ASP A 62 23.05 0.93 21.78
CA ASP A 62 22.26 1.47 22.88
C ASP A 62 21.12 0.47 23.11
N SER A 63 21.41 -0.51 23.95
CA SER A 63 20.51 -1.60 24.30
C SER A 63 19.43 -1.08 25.25
N SER A 64 18.41 -0.41 24.72
CA SER A 64 17.10 -0.34 25.38
C SER A 64 16.31 -1.59 24.99
N SER A 65 16.28 -2.57 25.89
CA SER A 65 15.43 -3.75 25.81
C SER A 65 13.96 -3.33 25.80
N ASP A 66 13.37 -3.20 24.62
CA ASP A 66 11.94 -3.01 24.45
C ASP A 66 11.27 -4.38 24.51
N SER A 67 10.83 -4.76 25.71
CA SER A 67 10.34 -6.08 26.11
C SER A 67 8.92 -6.38 25.61
N ASN A 68 8.62 -6.06 24.34
CA ASN A 68 7.28 -6.21 23.76
C ASN A 68 7.26 -6.76 22.32
N SER A 69 8.32 -7.43 21.87
CA SER A 69 8.30 -8.14 20.59
C SER A 69 7.41 -9.39 20.69
N GLU A 70 6.23 -9.33 20.06
CA GLU A 70 5.43 -10.53 19.75
C GLU A 70 6.30 -11.56 19.01
N PRO A 71 6.05 -12.87 19.21
CA PRO A 71 6.81 -13.91 18.52
C PRO A 71 6.64 -13.77 17.01
N GLU A 72 7.77 -13.66 16.31
CA GLU A 72 7.84 -13.58 14.85
C GLU A 72 7.41 -14.92 14.24
N VAL A 73 6.50 -14.88 13.27
CA VAL A 73 6.06 -16.02 12.47
C VAL A 73 7.10 -16.22 11.38
N GLY A 74 7.96 -17.23 11.57
CA GLY A 74 8.97 -17.59 10.57
C GLY A 74 8.39 -17.96 9.20
N ILE A 75 9.21 -17.86 8.17
CA ILE A 75 8.84 -18.06 6.76
C ILE A 75 8.22 -19.44 6.51
N GLU A 76 8.66 -20.46 7.25
CA GLU A 76 8.15 -21.83 7.19
C GLU A 76 6.67 -21.91 7.57
N ILE A 77 6.28 -21.24 8.65
CA ILE A 77 4.88 -21.20 9.11
C ILE A 77 4.03 -20.42 8.12
N LEU A 78 4.55 -19.32 7.56
CA LEU A 78 3.86 -18.56 6.53
C LEU A 78 3.60 -19.42 5.28
N MET A 79 4.62 -20.16 4.81
CA MET A 79 4.47 -21.10 3.69
C MET A 79 3.47 -22.22 3.98
N GLU A 80 3.47 -22.76 5.20
CA GLU A 80 2.48 -23.76 5.63
C GLU A 80 1.06 -23.19 5.59
N ARG A 81 0.87 -21.95 6.06
CA ARG A 81 -0.44 -21.26 5.99
C ARG A 81 -0.88 -21.02 4.54
N MET A 82 0.01 -20.60 3.66
CA MET A 82 -0.30 -20.44 2.23
C MET A 82 -0.72 -21.77 1.59
N LYS A 83 -0.01 -22.85 1.92
CA LYS A 83 -0.35 -24.19 1.43
C LYS A 83 -1.71 -24.66 1.94
N LYS A 84 -1.99 -24.48 3.23
CA LYS A 84 -3.29 -24.82 3.85
C LYS A 84 -4.45 -24.07 3.18
N LEU A 85 -4.29 -22.78 2.89
CA LEU A 85 -5.31 -21.98 2.18
C LEU A 85 -5.58 -22.45 0.75
N LYS A 86 -4.58 -23.06 0.10
CA LYS A 86 -4.72 -23.61 -1.25
C LYS A 86 -5.37 -25.01 -1.24
N GLU A 87 -5.07 -25.80 -0.22
CA GLU A 87 -5.57 -27.17 -0.06
C GLU A 87 -6.92 -27.23 0.66
N SER A 88 -7.32 -26.16 1.38
CA SER A 88 -8.58 -26.10 2.10
C SER A 88 -9.76 -26.21 1.14
N GLN A 89 -10.51 -27.29 1.25
CA GLN A 89 -11.84 -27.44 0.67
C GLN A 89 -12.93 -26.87 1.61
N GLU A 90 -12.56 -25.91 2.46
CA GLU A 90 -13.52 -25.26 3.36
C GLU A 90 -14.64 -24.62 2.55
N GLU A 91 -15.85 -24.68 3.08
CA GLU A 91 -17.01 -24.04 2.47
C GLU A 91 -16.73 -22.54 2.34
N GLU A 92 -16.95 -22.00 1.14
CA GLU A 92 -16.69 -20.59 0.90
C GLU A 92 -17.48 -19.73 1.89
N PRO A 93 -16.83 -18.76 2.57
CA PRO A 93 -17.54 -17.92 3.53
C PRO A 93 -18.65 -17.18 2.83
N THR A 94 -19.80 -17.08 3.50
CA THR A 94 -20.94 -16.30 3.00
C THR A 94 -20.56 -14.83 2.82
N GLU A 95 -21.32 -14.09 2.00
CA GLU A 95 -21.10 -12.65 1.80
C GLU A 95 -21.12 -11.88 3.13
N GLU A 96 -22.03 -12.26 4.05
CA GLU A 96 -22.12 -11.66 5.37
C GLU A 96 -20.86 -11.93 6.23
N GLU A 97 -20.30 -13.14 6.15
CA GLU A 97 -19.07 -13.47 6.86
C GLU A 97 -17.86 -12.75 6.26
N ARG A 98 -17.77 -12.64 4.93
CA ARG A 98 -16.71 -11.85 4.27
C ARG A 98 -16.75 -10.39 4.71
N ARG A 99 -17.95 -9.79 4.76
CA ARG A 99 -18.15 -8.43 5.27
C ARG A 99 -17.69 -8.30 6.73
N LYS A 100 -18.09 -9.22 7.62
CA LYS A 100 -17.64 -9.19 9.03
C LYS A 100 -16.12 -9.32 9.16
N ARG A 101 -15.49 -10.15 8.32
CA ARG A 101 -14.03 -10.30 8.28
C ARG A 101 -13.35 -9.02 7.77
N PHE A 102 -13.93 -8.35 6.77
CA PHE A 102 -13.47 -7.04 6.29
C PHE A 102 -13.51 -5.98 7.40
N GLU A 103 -14.68 -5.79 8.04
CA GLU A 103 -14.87 -4.84 9.14
C GLU A 103 -13.90 -5.10 10.30
N LYS A 104 -13.64 -6.38 10.60
CA LYS A 104 -12.65 -6.78 11.61
C LYS A 104 -11.23 -6.36 11.24
N VAL A 105 -10.80 -6.56 10.00
CA VAL A 105 -9.47 -6.14 9.53
C VAL A 105 -9.35 -4.62 9.59
N GLU A 106 -10.40 -3.91 9.17
CA GLU A 106 -10.46 -2.46 9.21
C GLU A 106 -10.32 -1.93 10.66
N PHE A 107 -11.08 -2.50 11.60
CA PHE A 107 -11.00 -2.15 13.03
C PHE A 107 -9.60 -2.40 13.60
N GLN A 108 -9.05 -3.60 13.38
CA GLN A 108 -7.71 -3.95 13.83
C GLN A 108 -6.65 -3.01 13.25
N SER A 109 -6.80 -2.62 11.99
CA SER A 109 -5.88 -1.69 11.35
C SER A 109 -5.87 -0.32 12.04
N ALA A 110 -7.02 0.18 12.50
CA ALA A 110 -7.15 1.47 13.18
C ALA A 110 -6.32 1.51 14.49
N GLU A 111 -6.23 0.38 15.19
CA GLU A 111 -5.44 0.21 16.42
C GLU A 111 -3.92 0.18 16.17
N LEU A 112 -3.47 -0.08 14.93
CA LEU A 112 -2.04 -0.15 14.57
C LEU A 112 -1.40 1.23 14.34
N THR A 113 -2.18 2.31 14.33
CA THR A 113 -1.69 3.66 14.06
C THR A 113 -0.67 4.07 15.12
N LYS A 114 0.60 4.26 14.72
CA LYS A 114 1.64 4.74 15.64
C LYS A 114 1.33 6.18 16.06
N PRO A 115 1.33 6.49 17.37
CA PRO A 115 1.45 7.85 17.83
C PRO A 115 2.85 8.34 17.45
N GLY A 116 2.93 9.27 16.51
CA GLY A 116 4.19 9.85 16.06
C GLY A 116 3.96 11.31 15.76
N LYS A 117 4.93 12.16 16.13
CA LYS A 117 4.90 13.57 15.75
C LYS A 117 4.98 13.62 14.23
N LYS A 118 3.96 14.18 13.57
CA LYS A 118 4.02 14.50 12.14
C LYS A 118 5.26 15.37 11.95
N PRO A 119 6.26 14.95 11.17
CA PRO A 119 7.39 15.82 10.88
C PRO A 119 6.83 17.08 10.20
N SER A 120 7.28 18.25 10.66
CA SER A 120 6.88 19.51 10.02
C SER A 120 7.28 19.41 8.54
N PRO A 121 6.35 19.63 7.60
CA PRO A 121 6.72 19.73 6.20
C PRO A 121 7.78 20.82 6.04
N LYS A 122 8.69 20.66 5.07
CA LYS A 122 9.69 21.68 4.78
C LYS A 122 8.97 22.97 4.38
N ALA A 123 9.42 24.12 4.88
CA ALA A 123 8.85 25.43 4.55
C ALA A 123 8.77 25.69 3.03
N GLU A 124 9.69 25.09 2.27
CA GLU A 124 9.73 25.13 0.81
C GLU A 124 8.55 24.43 0.13
N ILE A 125 7.95 23.42 0.77
CA ILE A 125 6.85 22.61 0.22
C ILE A 125 5.50 23.15 0.68
N ILE A 126 5.43 23.70 1.90
CA ILE A 126 4.19 24.21 2.51
C ILE A 126 3.44 25.19 1.61
N LYS A 127 4.16 26.07 0.89
CA LYS A 127 3.57 27.04 -0.05
C LYS A 127 2.79 26.42 -1.23
N TYR A 128 2.92 25.11 -1.45
CA TYR A 128 2.21 24.37 -2.49
C TYR A 128 1.03 23.54 -1.93
N VAL A 129 0.77 23.60 -0.62
CA VAL A 129 -0.27 22.83 0.06
C VAL A 129 -1.30 23.79 0.65
N GLN A 130 -2.60 23.46 0.51
CA GLN A 130 -3.68 24.31 1.03
C GLN A 130 -4.03 24.00 2.49
N ASP A 131 -4.07 22.72 2.86
CA ASP A 131 -4.35 22.24 4.21
C ASP A 131 -3.24 21.29 4.63
N GLU A 132 -2.36 21.75 5.51
CA GLU A 132 -1.25 20.97 6.03
C GLU A 132 -1.71 19.88 7.01
N GLU A 133 -2.88 20.01 7.61
CA GLU A 133 -3.40 19.07 8.61
C GLU A 133 -4.17 17.92 7.95
N PHE A 134 -4.67 18.11 6.72
CA PHE A 134 -5.34 17.07 5.96
C PHE A 134 -4.49 15.81 5.86
N CYS A 135 -5.03 14.69 6.34
CA CYS A 135 -4.33 13.41 6.36
C CYS A 135 -5.31 12.24 6.25
N TYR A 136 -4.74 11.05 6.09
CA TYR A 136 -5.52 9.81 6.18
C TYR A 136 -6.25 9.73 7.53
N ILE A 137 -7.48 9.22 7.49
CA ILE A 137 -8.32 8.96 8.66
C ILE A 137 -8.90 7.56 8.45
N ASP A 138 -8.75 6.69 9.46
CA ASP A 138 -9.27 5.32 9.42
C ASP A 138 -10.77 5.30 9.06
N PHE A 139 -11.18 4.44 8.13
CA PHE A 139 -12.57 4.36 7.69
C PHE A 139 -13.54 3.99 8.82
N THR A 140 -13.10 3.17 9.78
CA THR A 140 -13.86 2.88 11.01
C THR A 140 -14.20 4.12 11.82
N LYS A 141 -13.37 5.16 11.76
CA LYS A 141 -13.61 6.46 12.41
C LYS A 141 -14.47 7.39 11.55
N ARG A 142 -14.55 7.14 10.23
CA ARG A 142 -15.42 7.87 9.28
C ARG A 142 -16.85 7.33 9.25
N GLY A 143 -17.05 6.05 9.56
CA GLY A 143 -18.37 5.38 9.60
C GLY A 143 -19.37 5.95 10.62
N CYS A 144 -18.96 6.91 11.46
CA CYS A 144 -19.86 7.70 12.31
C CYS A 144 -20.54 8.88 11.58
N THR A 145 -20.21 9.10 10.31
CA THR A 145 -20.80 10.12 9.43
C THR A 145 -21.23 9.47 8.11
N GLU A 146 -22.37 9.85 7.55
CA GLU A 146 -22.90 9.33 6.26
C GLU A 146 -21.97 9.62 5.05
N GLU A 147 -20.85 10.32 5.26
CA GLU A 147 -19.99 10.89 4.23
C GLU A 147 -18.93 9.94 3.63
N ALA A 148 -18.73 8.73 4.17
CA ALA A 148 -17.75 7.77 3.63
C ALA A 148 -18.17 6.30 3.81
N PRO A 149 -19.17 5.82 3.05
CA PRO A 149 -19.55 4.41 3.06
C PRO A 149 -18.42 3.52 2.50
N THR A 150 -18.39 2.26 2.94
CA THR A 150 -17.54 1.22 2.34
C THR A 150 -17.74 1.20 0.82
N PHE A 151 -16.65 1.29 0.08
CA PHE A 151 -16.66 1.20 -1.37
C PHE A 151 -16.65 -0.28 -1.76
N ARG A 152 -17.69 -0.76 -2.43
CA ARG A 152 -17.75 -2.15 -2.92
C ARG A 152 -17.17 -2.25 -4.32
N ALA A 153 -16.23 -3.16 -4.53
CA ALA A 153 -15.62 -3.39 -5.82
C ALA A 153 -16.64 -3.80 -6.89
N ASN A 154 -17.70 -4.53 -6.52
CA ASN A 154 -18.80 -4.88 -7.43
C ASN A 154 -19.62 -3.67 -7.93
N GLU A 155 -19.62 -2.54 -7.21
CA GLU A 155 -20.29 -1.31 -7.68
C GLU A 155 -19.43 -0.55 -8.70
N TYR A 156 -18.11 -0.57 -8.52
CA TYR A 156 -17.17 0.12 -9.39
C TYR A 156 -15.78 -0.53 -9.28
N SER A 157 -15.42 -1.33 -10.27
CA SER A 157 -14.11 -1.97 -10.40
C SER A 157 -13.24 -1.28 -11.47
N TRP A 158 -11.94 -1.56 -11.44
CA TRP A 158 -11.03 -1.11 -12.50
C TRP A 158 -11.42 -1.73 -13.85
N ASP A 159 -11.65 -3.04 -13.85
CA ASP A 159 -11.90 -3.83 -15.06
C ASP A 159 -13.21 -3.45 -15.76
N ASP A 160 -14.28 -3.22 -14.98
CA ASP A 160 -15.59 -2.93 -15.55
C ASP A 160 -15.78 -1.44 -15.88
N HIS A 161 -15.14 -0.54 -15.12
CA HIS A 161 -15.42 0.90 -15.20
C HIS A 161 -14.15 1.76 -15.34
N GLY A 162 -13.22 1.65 -14.39
CA GLY A 162 -12.07 2.55 -14.26
C GLY A 162 -11.22 2.63 -15.53
N PHE A 163 -10.87 1.46 -16.10
CA PHE A 163 -10.11 1.35 -17.34
C PHE A 163 -10.76 2.12 -18.49
N SER A 164 -12.04 1.85 -18.74
CA SER A 164 -12.79 2.43 -19.85
C SER A 164 -12.92 3.94 -19.72
N ILE A 165 -13.17 4.46 -18.52
CA ILE A 165 -13.28 5.90 -18.26
C ILE A 165 -11.93 6.59 -18.44
N ALA A 166 -10.86 6.04 -17.87
CA ALA A 166 -9.52 6.58 -17.99
C ALA A 166 -9.11 6.66 -19.46
N ASN A 167 -9.26 5.57 -20.22
CA ASN A 167 -8.86 5.51 -21.62
C ASN A 167 -9.72 6.39 -22.54
N ARG A 168 -11.00 6.58 -22.21
CA ARG A 168 -11.89 7.49 -22.95
C ARG A 168 -11.50 8.95 -22.76
N LEU A 169 -11.09 9.35 -21.56
CA LEU A 169 -10.85 10.75 -21.20
C LEU A 169 -9.39 11.17 -21.38
N TYR A 170 -8.45 10.23 -21.27
CA TYR A 170 -7.03 10.42 -21.51
C TYR A 170 -6.52 9.21 -22.30
N SER A 171 -6.48 9.35 -23.63
CA SER A 171 -6.17 8.25 -24.55
C SER A 171 -4.89 7.51 -24.16
N GLU A 172 -4.91 6.19 -24.26
CA GLU A 172 -3.83 5.24 -23.97
C GLU A 172 -3.45 5.10 -22.48
N ILE A 173 -3.85 6.01 -21.59
CA ILE A 173 -3.48 5.91 -20.17
C ILE A 173 -4.07 4.66 -19.51
N GLY A 174 -5.27 4.25 -19.93
CA GLY A 174 -5.92 3.06 -19.41
C GLY A 174 -5.08 1.82 -19.65
N ASN A 175 -4.52 1.67 -20.86
CA ASN A 175 -3.65 0.54 -21.21
C ASN A 175 -2.36 0.54 -20.37
N LEU A 176 -1.71 1.69 -20.23
CA LEU A 176 -0.47 1.81 -19.46
C LEU A 176 -0.68 1.52 -17.97
N LEU A 177 -1.77 2.01 -17.40
CA LEU A 177 -2.14 1.74 -16.01
C LEU A 177 -2.51 0.27 -15.81
N ASP A 178 -3.28 -0.30 -16.72
CA ASP A 178 -3.69 -1.71 -16.67
C ASP A 178 -2.49 -2.65 -16.72
N GLU A 179 -1.57 -2.42 -17.65
CA GLU A 179 -0.33 -3.19 -17.76
C GLU A 179 0.51 -3.07 -16.47
N LYS A 180 0.63 -1.87 -15.91
CA LYS A 180 1.38 -1.61 -14.67
C LYS A 180 0.75 -2.32 -13.46
N PHE A 181 -0.57 -2.23 -13.31
CA PHE A 181 -1.31 -2.92 -12.24
C PHE A 181 -1.19 -4.43 -12.37
N SER A 182 -1.45 -4.97 -13.56
CA SER A 182 -1.34 -6.40 -13.85
C SER A 182 0.06 -6.92 -13.61
N MET A 183 1.09 -6.19 -14.05
CA MET A 183 2.49 -6.57 -13.87
C MET A 183 2.86 -6.63 -12.39
N ALA A 184 2.59 -5.58 -11.61
CA ALA A 184 2.91 -5.57 -10.18
C ALA A 184 2.10 -6.59 -9.38
N TYR A 185 0.82 -6.80 -9.73
CA TYR A 185 -0.03 -7.76 -9.07
C TYR A 185 0.42 -9.20 -9.32
N ASN A 186 0.87 -9.52 -10.55
CA ASN A 186 1.24 -10.87 -10.96
C ASN A 186 2.73 -11.20 -10.82
N LEU A 187 3.60 -10.19 -10.61
CA LEU A 187 5.04 -10.38 -10.47
C LEU A 187 5.35 -11.43 -9.40
N THR A 188 6.10 -12.45 -9.78
CA THR A 188 6.59 -13.47 -8.87
C THR A 188 7.86 -14.10 -9.43
N TYR A 189 8.81 -14.39 -8.55
CA TYR A 189 9.99 -15.18 -8.87
C TYR A 189 9.85 -16.63 -8.38
N TYR A 190 8.68 -16.99 -7.84
CA TYR A 190 8.42 -18.26 -7.16
C TYR A 190 9.42 -18.53 -6.02
N THR A 191 9.82 -17.48 -5.30
CA THR A 191 10.73 -17.55 -4.15
C THR A 191 10.08 -16.94 -2.91
N MET A 192 10.53 -17.39 -1.75
CA MET A 192 10.30 -16.75 -0.47
C MET A 192 11.56 -16.89 0.38
N GLY A 193 12.30 -15.79 0.56
CA GLY A 193 13.61 -15.82 1.21
C GLY A 193 14.60 -16.68 0.42
N GLU A 194 15.18 -17.70 1.06
CA GLU A 194 16.07 -18.67 0.40
C GLU A 194 15.33 -19.86 -0.23
N VAL A 195 14.01 -19.96 -0.06
CA VAL A 195 13.21 -21.09 -0.57
C VAL A 195 12.72 -20.79 -1.99
N ILE A 196 12.91 -21.76 -2.89
CA ILE A 196 12.47 -21.70 -4.29
C ILE A 196 11.22 -22.57 -4.52
N ASP A 197 10.61 -22.42 -5.69
CA ASP A 197 9.38 -23.13 -6.11
C ASP A 197 8.18 -22.89 -5.18
N VAL A 198 8.06 -21.67 -4.65
CA VAL A 198 6.96 -21.26 -3.75
C VAL A 198 5.93 -20.42 -4.50
N ASP A 199 4.67 -20.86 -4.48
CA ASP A 199 3.54 -20.07 -4.97
C ASP A 199 3.15 -19.00 -3.93
N THR A 200 3.62 -17.77 -4.16
CA THR A 200 3.39 -16.62 -3.25
C THR A 200 2.09 -15.88 -3.52
N SER A 201 1.23 -16.37 -4.42
CA SER A 201 0.02 -15.65 -4.87
C SER A 201 -0.92 -15.29 -3.71
N ALA A 202 -1.09 -16.19 -2.73
CA ALA A 202 -1.92 -15.91 -1.56
C ALA A 202 -1.38 -14.74 -0.72
N PHE A 203 -0.07 -14.71 -0.47
CA PHE A 203 0.58 -13.64 0.28
C PHE A 203 0.53 -12.29 -0.45
N ARG A 204 0.84 -12.29 -1.75
CA ARG A 204 0.76 -11.09 -2.61
C ARG A 204 -0.67 -10.52 -2.64
N ARG A 205 -1.68 -11.37 -2.83
CA ARG A 205 -3.10 -10.96 -2.76
C ARG A 205 -3.47 -10.38 -1.39
N ALA A 206 -3.03 -11.00 -0.30
CA ALA A 206 -3.29 -10.47 1.04
C ALA A 206 -2.71 -9.06 1.23
N ILE A 207 -1.52 -8.76 0.71
CA ILE A 207 -0.95 -7.40 0.72
C ILE A 207 -1.84 -6.44 -0.06
N TRP A 208 -2.18 -6.79 -1.30
CA TRP A 208 -2.99 -5.94 -2.19
C TRP A 208 -4.35 -5.59 -1.58
N TYR A 209 -5.09 -6.61 -1.14
CA TYR A 209 -6.43 -6.41 -0.58
C TYR A 209 -6.40 -5.78 0.82
N TYR A 210 -5.33 -5.98 1.61
CA TYR A 210 -5.17 -5.24 2.86
C TYR A 210 -5.00 -3.73 2.60
N ILE A 211 -4.24 -3.34 1.56
CA ILE A 211 -4.10 -1.93 1.19
C ILE A 211 -5.45 -1.35 0.76
N HIS A 212 -6.17 -2.03 -0.12
CA HIS A 212 -7.52 -1.62 -0.51
C HIS A 212 -8.47 -1.51 0.70
N CYS A 213 -8.37 -2.42 1.67
CA CYS A 213 -9.12 -2.33 2.93
C CYS A 213 -8.77 -1.08 3.75
N LEU A 214 -7.50 -0.67 3.81
CA LEU A 214 -7.12 0.60 4.45
C LEU A 214 -7.80 1.80 3.77
N TYR A 215 -8.05 1.71 2.47
CA TYR A 215 -8.78 2.72 1.70
C TYR A 215 -10.30 2.49 1.64
N GLY A 216 -10.85 1.58 2.47
CA GLY A 216 -12.29 1.34 2.53
C GLY A 216 -12.88 0.60 1.33
N ILE A 217 -12.04 -0.02 0.49
CA ILE A 217 -12.44 -0.78 -0.70
C ILE A 217 -12.57 -2.26 -0.33
N MET A 218 -13.79 -2.77 -0.40
CA MET A 218 -14.14 -4.17 -0.13
C MET A 218 -14.31 -4.95 -1.45
N HIS A 219 -13.58 -6.05 -1.58
CA HIS A 219 -13.70 -7.00 -2.69
C HIS A 219 -14.59 -8.16 -2.26
N ASP A 220 -15.73 -8.33 -2.93
CA ASP A 220 -16.78 -9.26 -2.52
C ASP A 220 -16.38 -10.75 -2.71
N ASP A 221 -15.39 -11.02 -3.57
CA ASP A 221 -14.82 -12.33 -3.87
C ASP A 221 -13.61 -12.70 -3.01
N TYR A 222 -13.15 -11.78 -2.14
CA TYR A 222 -11.97 -12.00 -1.31
C TYR A 222 -12.31 -12.33 0.15
N ASP A 223 -11.67 -13.36 0.68
CA ASP A 223 -11.74 -13.68 2.11
C ASP A 223 -10.69 -12.90 2.92
N TYR A 224 -11.13 -11.80 3.53
CA TYR A 224 -10.29 -10.97 4.42
C TYR A 224 -9.77 -11.70 5.67
N GLY A 225 -10.27 -12.91 5.97
CA GLY A 225 -9.63 -13.79 6.95
C GLY A 225 -8.17 -14.12 6.60
N GLN A 226 -7.85 -14.21 5.30
CA GLN A 226 -6.50 -14.50 4.82
C GLN A 226 -5.49 -13.41 5.20
N VAL A 227 -5.91 -12.14 5.30
CA VAL A 227 -5.05 -11.03 5.75
C VAL A 227 -4.52 -11.29 7.17
N ASN A 228 -5.35 -11.84 8.04
CA ASN A 228 -4.95 -12.18 9.41
C ASN A 228 -4.11 -13.45 9.50
N GLN A 229 -4.25 -14.37 8.54
CA GLN A 229 -3.45 -15.59 8.48
C GLN A 229 -2.05 -15.33 7.91
N LEU A 230 -1.94 -14.44 6.91
CA LEU A 230 -0.73 -14.28 6.10
C LEU A 230 0.09 -13.03 6.43
N LEU A 231 -0.53 -11.95 6.93
CA LEU A 231 0.18 -10.72 7.25
C LEU A 231 0.33 -10.56 8.77
N GLU A 232 1.57 -10.54 9.21
CA GLU A 232 1.91 -10.28 10.60
C GLU A 232 1.61 -8.83 11.01
N ARG A 233 1.55 -8.60 12.32
CA ARG A 233 1.27 -7.28 12.89
C ARG A 233 2.27 -6.22 12.44
N ASN A 234 3.58 -6.52 12.50
CA ASN A 234 4.64 -5.58 12.09
C ASN A 234 4.54 -5.24 10.60
N LEU A 235 4.28 -6.24 9.75
CA LEU A 235 4.09 -6.03 8.32
C LEU A 235 2.84 -5.18 8.03
N LYS A 236 1.71 -5.44 8.70
CA LYS A 236 0.51 -4.60 8.59
C LYS A 236 0.75 -3.16 9.00
N GLN A 237 1.50 -2.96 10.07
CA GLN A 237 1.86 -1.63 10.57
C GLN A 237 2.81 -0.91 9.60
N TYR A 238 3.79 -1.61 9.05
CA TYR A 238 4.66 -1.09 8.01
C TYR A 238 3.86 -0.68 6.77
N ILE A 239 3.05 -1.59 6.20
CA ILE A 239 2.19 -1.32 5.04
C ILE A 239 1.34 -0.07 5.28
N LYS A 240 0.64 -0.01 6.43
CA LYS A 240 -0.20 1.14 6.79
C LYS A 240 0.60 2.43 6.91
N THR A 241 1.80 2.38 7.49
CA THR A 241 2.66 3.57 7.60
C THR A 241 3.08 4.04 6.21
N VAL A 242 3.55 3.15 5.34
CA VAL A 242 4.03 3.51 4.00
C VAL A 242 2.89 3.99 3.09
N THR A 243 1.67 3.46 3.20
CA THR A 243 0.53 3.94 2.39
C THR A 243 -0.12 5.21 2.93
N CYS A 244 -0.27 5.36 4.25
CA CYS A 244 -1.10 6.41 4.83
C CYS A 244 -0.29 7.57 5.45
N TYR A 245 0.93 7.29 5.91
CA TYR A 245 1.81 8.24 6.62
C TYR A 245 3.29 8.04 6.26
N PRO A 246 3.65 8.01 4.97
CA PRO A 246 5.00 7.62 4.53
C PRO A 246 6.10 8.49 5.15
N GLU A 247 5.80 9.74 5.49
CA GLU A 247 6.72 10.67 6.16
C GLU A 247 7.13 10.23 7.57
N ARG A 248 6.40 9.30 8.20
CA ARG A 248 6.67 8.78 9.54
C ARG A 248 7.52 7.51 9.53
N LEU A 249 7.83 6.97 8.35
CA LEU A 249 8.57 5.73 8.22
C LEU A 249 10.01 5.90 8.69
N THR A 250 10.49 4.95 9.49
CA THR A 250 11.88 4.91 9.95
C THR A 250 12.61 3.68 9.41
N LYS A 251 13.95 3.72 9.41
CA LYS A 251 14.78 2.55 9.07
C LYS A 251 14.46 1.35 9.98
N LYS A 252 14.20 1.60 11.28
CA LYS A 252 13.81 0.56 12.24
C LYS A 252 12.51 -0.14 11.83
N ASP A 253 11.56 0.57 11.23
CA ASP A 253 10.33 -0.05 10.72
C ASP A 253 10.61 -1.01 9.56
N TYR A 254 11.49 -0.59 8.64
CA TYR A 254 11.93 -1.42 7.51
C TYR A 254 12.72 -2.66 7.94
N ASP A 255 13.61 -2.50 8.91
CA ASP A 255 14.47 -3.58 9.43
C ASP A 255 13.66 -4.61 10.23
N ASN A 256 12.57 -4.19 10.88
CA ASN A 256 11.75 -5.04 11.76
C ASN A 256 10.67 -5.87 11.03
N VAL A 257 10.50 -5.70 9.73
CA VAL A 257 9.55 -6.51 8.93
C VAL A 257 10.30 -7.46 8.02
N MET A 258 9.66 -8.62 7.73
CA MET A 258 10.13 -9.56 6.72
C MET A 258 11.63 -9.90 6.90
N LYS A 259 12.07 -10.24 8.11
CA LYS A 259 13.51 -10.39 8.42
C LYS A 259 14.16 -11.59 7.74
N GLU A 260 13.38 -12.63 7.49
CA GLU A 260 13.79 -13.84 6.76
C GLU A 260 13.66 -13.69 5.22
N PHE A 261 13.19 -12.53 4.74
CA PHE A 261 13.08 -12.22 3.32
C PHE A 261 14.29 -11.44 2.83
N LYS A 262 14.56 -11.56 1.53
CA LYS A 262 15.58 -10.79 0.83
C LYS A 262 15.18 -9.32 0.74
N HIS A 263 16.19 -8.46 0.64
CA HIS A 263 15.95 -7.03 0.41
C HIS A 263 15.16 -6.77 -0.88
N SER A 264 15.43 -7.54 -1.94
CA SER A 264 14.67 -7.48 -3.20
C SER A 264 13.19 -7.77 -3.02
N GLU A 265 12.82 -8.68 -2.10
CA GLU A 265 11.43 -9.01 -1.78
C GLU A 265 10.76 -7.89 -1.00
N LYS A 266 11.48 -7.20 -0.11
CA LYS A 266 10.97 -5.98 0.54
C LYS A 266 10.72 -4.87 -0.48
N VAL A 267 11.60 -4.69 -1.47
CA VAL A 267 11.38 -3.74 -2.59
C VAL A 267 10.18 -4.16 -3.43
N HIS A 268 10.01 -5.46 -3.69
CA HIS A 268 8.84 -5.99 -4.38
C HIS A 268 7.54 -5.67 -3.64
N VAL A 269 7.49 -5.83 -2.31
CA VAL A 269 6.33 -5.40 -1.51
C VAL A 269 6.05 -3.90 -1.65
N ASN A 270 7.09 -3.06 -1.70
CA ASN A 270 6.90 -1.62 -1.95
C ASN A 270 6.38 -1.31 -3.36
N LEU A 271 6.73 -2.09 -4.39
CA LEU A 271 6.14 -1.98 -5.73
C LEU A 271 4.65 -2.34 -5.71
N MET A 272 4.27 -3.42 -5.03
CA MET A 272 2.86 -3.77 -4.86
C MET A 272 2.10 -2.67 -4.11
N LEU A 273 2.74 -2.08 -3.10
CA LEU A 273 2.15 -1.04 -2.28
C LEU A 273 1.89 0.26 -3.07
N LEU A 274 2.85 0.64 -3.90
CA LEU A 274 2.74 1.73 -4.87
C LEU A 274 1.52 1.52 -5.76
N GLU A 275 1.41 0.36 -6.42
CA GLU A 275 0.34 0.13 -7.39
C GLU A 275 -1.04 -0.02 -6.76
N ALA A 276 -1.17 -0.74 -5.65
CA ALA A 276 -2.44 -0.89 -4.94
C ALA A 276 -2.96 0.45 -4.42
N ARG A 277 -2.06 1.32 -3.92
CA ARG A 277 -2.43 2.69 -3.51
C ARG A 277 -2.89 3.51 -4.72
N LEU A 278 -2.13 3.49 -5.82
CA LEU A 278 -2.49 4.21 -7.05
C LEU A 278 -3.86 3.77 -7.58
N GLN A 279 -4.09 2.46 -7.67
CA GLN A 279 -5.37 1.92 -8.12
C GLN A 279 -6.52 2.36 -7.20
N GLY A 280 -6.36 2.25 -5.88
CA GLY A 280 -7.35 2.68 -4.91
C GLY A 280 -7.73 4.16 -5.02
N GLU A 281 -6.74 5.06 -5.13
CA GLU A 281 -6.98 6.50 -5.31
C GLU A 281 -7.72 6.79 -6.62
N LEU A 282 -7.34 6.13 -7.72
CA LEU A 282 -7.98 6.29 -9.02
C LEU A 282 -9.42 5.78 -9.04
N LEU A 283 -9.73 4.68 -8.37
CA LEU A 283 -11.10 4.14 -8.32
C LEU A 283 -12.09 5.16 -7.74
N TYR A 284 -11.74 5.81 -6.62
CA TYR A 284 -12.57 6.86 -6.04
C TYR A 284 -12.70 8.07 -6.97
N ALA A 285 -11.58 8.55 -7.50
CA ALA A 285 -11.58 9.76 -8.34
C ALA A 285 -12.35 9.54 -9.65
N LEU A 286 -12.12 8.42 -10.33
CA LEU A 286 -12.79 8.10 -11.59
C LEU A 286 -14.26 7.73 -11.41
N ARG A 287 -14.65 7.16 -10.26
CA ARG A 287 -16.08 7.02 -9.88
C ARG A 287 -16.75 8.39 -9.76
N GLY A 288 -16.09 9.35 -9.11
CA GLY A 288 -16.57 10.73 -9.01
C GLY A 288 -16.70 11.41 -10.38
N VAL A 289 -15.73 11.22 -11.26
CA VAL A 289 -15.79 11.69 -12.66
C VAL A 289 -16.96 11.03 -13.40
N MET A 290 -17.15 9.72 -13.26
CA MET A 290 -18.26 9.00 -13.88
C MET A 290 -19.61 9.59 -13.45
N GLN A 291 -19.81 9.76 -12.14
CA GLN A 291 -21.04 10.31 -11.56
C GLN A 291 -21.32 11.74 -12.03
N TYR A 292 -20.27 12.55 -12.27
CA TYR A 292 -20.44 13.88 -12.83
C TYR A 292 -20.85 13.86 -14.32
N MET A 293 -20.40 12.85 -15.06
CA MET A 293 -20.69 12.72 -16.49
C MET A 293 -22.06 12.11 -16.80
N THR A 294 -22.67 11.42 -15.83
CA THR A 294 -24.00 10.78 -15.94
C THR A 294 -25.08 11.65 -15.33
#